data_AF-A0A2U3KZP3-F1
#
_entry.id   AF-A0A2U3KZP3-F1
#
_cell.length_a   1.000
_cell.length_b   1.000
_cell.length_c   1.000
_cell.angle_alpha   90.00
_cell.angle_beta   90.00
_cell.angle_gamma   90.00
#
_symmetry.space_group_name_H-M   'P 1'
#
loop_
_entity.id
_entity.type
_entity.pdbx_description
1 polymer ?
#
loop_
_entity_poly.entity_id
_entity_poly.type
_entity_poly.pdbx_seq_one_letter_code
_entity_poly.pdbx_strand_id
1 'polypeptide(L)'
;MPEDPPELPHELPQASPVGPEALAAQGQPTAPASGKRSSFRDIRRQLSEEELKQTGVQKLLIEDFERAETECEMVQGFVERYHEKDKEVARLTEKLKTNIALEIMTSVGLAGGGAIVSLAPTFYPIDTTKGIAAIGVGFLFILGSAIAKIVQVKR
;
A
#
# COMPACT_ATOMS: atom_id res chain seq x y z
N MET A 1 -25.29 -53.05 16.72
CA MET A 1 -24.65 -52.18 15.73
C MET A 1 -25.02 -50.73 16.02
N PRO A 2 -24.20 -50.03 16.82
CA PRO A 2 -24.09 -48.58 16.79
C PRO A 2 -22.92 -48.19 15.87
N GLU A 3 -23.17 -47.24 14.97
CA GLU A 3 -22.15 -46.62 14.12
C GLU A 3 -21.50 -45.47 14.88
N ASP A 4 -20.20 -45.58 15.15
CA ASP A 4 -19.40 -44.49 15.71
C ASP A 4 -18.94 -43.53 14.60
N PRO A 5 -19.00 -42.21 14.81
CA PRO A 5 -18.56 -41.20 13.85
C PRO A 5 -17.02 -41.15 13.72
N PRO A 6 -16.47 -40.71 12.57
CA PRO A 6 -15.02 -40.66 12.38
C PRO A 6 -14.35 -39.58 13.25
N GLU A 7 -13.48 -40.00 14.16
CA GLU A 7 -12.59 -39.16 14.94
C GLU A 7 -11.55 -38.46 14.03
N LEU A 8 -11.45 -37.13 14.17
CA LEU A 8 -10.40 -36.32 13.57
C LEU A 8 -9.11 -36.44 14.41
N PRO A 9 -7.92 -36.69 13.81
CA PRO A 9 -6.68 -36.75 14.57
C PRO A 9 -6.25 -35.37 15.10
N HIS A 10 -6.33 -35.22 16.42
CA HIS A 10 -5.49 -34.29 17.17
C HIS A 10 -4.13 -34.97 17.42
N GLU A 11 -3.05 -34.43 16.87
CA GLU A 11 -1.72 -34.36 17.52
C GLU A 11 -0.74 -33.64 16.57
N LEU A 12 -0.53 -32.34 16.80
CA LEU A 12 0.63 -31.61 16.29
C LEU A 12 1.74 -31.69 17.34
N PRO A 13 2.93 -32.23 17.02
CA PRO A 13 4.05 -32.27 17.95
C PRO A 13 4.51 -30.86 18.35
N GLN A 14 4.61 -30.65 19.66
CA GLN A 14 5.28 -29.49 20.25
C GLN A 14 6.76 -29.48 19.86
N ALA A 15 7.25 -28.32 19.41
CA ALA A 15 8.68 -28.01 19.36
C ALA A 15 8.90 -26.58 19.89
N SER A 16 9.59 -26.53 21.03
CA SER A 16 10.11 -25.36 21.74
C SER A 16 11.12 -24.54 20.89
N PRO A 17 11.46 -23.30 21.30
CA PRO A 17 11.99 -22.25 20.43
C PRO A 17 13.51 -22.38 20.26
N VAL A 18 13.98 -22.32 19.01
CA VAL A 18 15.41 -22.24 18.68
C VAL A 18 15.75 -20.77 18.37
N GLY A 19 16.70 -20.23 19.15
CA GLY A 19 17.17 -18.85 19.06
C GLY A 19 17.94 -18.51 17.78
N PRO A 20 18.27 -17.22 17.57
CA PRO A 20 18.66 -16.66 16.28
C PRO A 20 20.17 -16.73 16.02
N GLU A 21 20.76 -17.92 16.04
CA GLU A 21 22.22 -18.05 15.85
C GLU A 21 22.61 -19.35 15.13
N ALA A 22 22.13 -19.55 13.90
CA ALA A 22 22.66 -20.56 12.97
C ALA A 22 22.18 -20.35 11.52
N LEU A 23 22.61 -19.26 10.87
CA LEU A 23 22.53 -19.13 9.41
C LEU A 23 23.69 -18.29 8.89
N ALA A 24 24.89 -18.83 9.02
CA ALA A 24 26.09 -18.32 8.37
C ALA A 24 26.88 -19.48 7.77
N ALA A 25 26.41 -20.03 6.65
CA ALA A 25 27.20 -20.74 5.65
C ALA A 25 26.28 -21.32 4.56
N GLN A 26 25.86 -20.48 3.60
CA GLN A 26 25.48 -20.96 2.27
C GLN A 26 26.10 -20.05 1.23
N GLY A 27 26.97 -20.64 0.41
CA GLY A 27 27.74 -19.97 -0.63
C GLY A 27 26.82 -19.37 -1.69
N GLN A 28 27.02 -18.07 -1.95
CA GLN A 28 26.42 -17.40 -3.09
C GLN A 28 27.06 -17.92 -4.38
N PRO A 29 26.27 -18.33 -5.39
CA PRO A 29 26.76 -18.45 -6.75
C PRO A 29 27.07 -17.03 -7.26
N THR A 30 28.35 -16.75 -7.50
CA THR A 30 28.80 -15.54 -8.19
C THR A 30 28.31 -15.60 -9.64
N ALA A 31 27.12 -15.04 -9.89
CA ALA A 31 26.72 -14.66 -11.23
C ALA A 31 27.80 -13.72 -11.79
N PRO A 32 28.37 -13.99 -12.98
CA PRO A 32 29.35 -13.10 -13.56
C PRO A 32 28.68 -11.74 -13.77
N ALA A 33 29.23 -10.72 -13.12
CA ALA A 33 28.86 -9.34 -13.35
C ALA A 33 28.98 -9.10 -14.87
N SER A 34 27.83 -8.90 -15.51
CA SER A 34 27.73 -8.55 -16.92
C SER A 34 28.74 -7.45 -17.19
N GLY A 35 29.81 -7.80 -17.90
CA GLY A 35 30.87 -6.88 -18.27
C GLY A 35 30.24 -5.71 -19.00
N LYS A 36 30.20 -4.55 -18.34
CA LYS A 36 30.10 -3.27 -19.02
C LYS A 36 31.19 -3.29 -20.08
N ARG A 37 30.82 -3.46 -21.35
CA ARG A 37 31.73 -3.48 -22.48
C ARG A 37 32.43 -2.12 -22.55
N SER A 38 33.52 -2.00 -21.80
CA SER A 38 34.38 -0.83 -21.72
C SER A 38 35.21 -0.66 -23.00
N SER A 39 35.15 -1.61 -23.93
CA SER A 39 35.87 -1.60 -25.20
C SER A 39 35.41 -0.51 -26.18
N PHE A 40 34.28 0.15 -25.91
CA PHE A 40 33.80 1.29 -26.71
C PHE A 40 33.94 2.64 -26.00
N ARG A 41 34.47 2.66 -24.76
CA ARG A 41 34.60 3.90 -23.98
C ARG A 41 35.73 4.80 -24.50
N ASP A 42 36.75 4.21 -25.11
CA ASP A 42 37.88 4.91 -25.71
C ASP A 42 37.60 5.39 -27.15
N ILE A 43 36.68 4.73 -27.87
CA ILE A 43 36.25 5.14 -29.23
C ILE A 43 35.52 6.49 -29.20
N ARG A 44 34.80 6.80 -28.10
CA ARG A 44 34.05 8.06 -27.96
C ARG A 44 34.94 9.29 -27.77
N ARG A 45 36.24 9.14 -27.52
CA ARG A 45 37.06 10.26 -27.04
C ARG A 45 37.83 11.01 -28.12
N GLN A 46 38.14 10.42 -29.29
CA GLN A 46 38.85 11.13 -30.36
C GLN A 46 38.51 10.52 -31.74
N LEU A 47 37.33 10.85 -32.29
CA LEU A 47 37.14 10.77 -33.76
C LEU A 47 38.09 11.81 -34.39
N SER A 48 39.01 11.38 -35.24
CA SER A 48 39.84 12.32 -36.02
C SER A 48 38.99 13.04 -37.07
N GLU A 49 39.44 14.20 -37.56
CA GLU A 49 38.71 14.94 -38.62
C GLU A 49 38.58 14.11 -39.92
N GLU A 50 39.51 13.20 -40.18
CA GLU A 50 39.44 12.28 -41.32
C GLU A 50 38.29 11.26 -41.19
N GLU A 51 38.05 10.72 -39.99
CA GLU A 51 36.98 9.75 -39.73
C GLU A 51 35.60 10.42 -39.71
N LEU A 52 35.53 11.66 -39.22
CA LEU A 52 34.31 12.48 -39.24
C LEU A 52 33.86 12.86 -40.66
N LYS A 53 34.78 12.95 -41.62
CA LYS A 53 34.46 13.18 -43.04
C LYS A 53 33.88 11.95 -43.73
N GLN A 54 33.97 10.78 -43.11
CA GLN A 54 33.44 9.55 -43.67
C GLN A 54 31.91 9.52 -43.54
N THR A 55 31.21 9.44 -44.67
CA THR A 55 29.74 9.45 -44.75
C THR A 55 29.07 8.39 -43.88
N GLY A 56 29.72 7.24 -43.68
CA GLY A 56 29.20 6.15 -42.83
C GLY A 56 29.13 6.53 -41.34
N VAL A 57 30.15 7.23 -40.84
CA VAL A 57 30.21 7.72 -39.46
C VAL A 57 29.18 8.83 -39.23
N GLN A 58 29.02 9.73 -40.20
CA GLN A 58 28.01 10.80 -40.12
C GLN A 58 26.58 10.24 -40.07
N LYS A 59 26.26 9.24 -40.92
CA LYS A 59 24.94 8.60 -40.91
C LYS A 59 24.67 7.87 -39.59
N LEU A 60 25.66 7.15 -39.06
CA LEU A 60 25.54 6.45 -37.79
C LEU A 60 25.32 7.44 -36.63
N LEU A 61 26.04 8.55 -36.60
CA LEU A 61 25.85 9.59 -35.58
C LEU A 61 24.46 10.24 -35.67
N ILE A 62 23.94 10.47 -36.88
CA ILE A 62 22.58 11.00 -37.09
C ILE A 62 21.55 9.97 -36.62
N GLU A 63 21.69 8.70 -36.99
CA GLU A 63 20.79 7.63 -36.57
C GLU A 63 20.79 7.46 -35.04
N ASP A 64 21.95 7.50 -34.40
CA ASP A 64 22.07 7.46 -32.94
C ASP A 64 21.43 8.68 -32.27
N PHE A 65 21.52 9.86 -32.90
CA PHE A 65 20.91 11.09 -32.39
C PHE A 65 19.37 11.03 -32.50
N GLU A 66 18.84 10.63 -33.65
CA GLU A 66 17.39 10.44 -33.87
C GLU A 66 16.83 9.39 -32.91
N ARG A 67 17.57 8.30 -32.70
CA ARG A 67 17.21 7.28 -31.72
C ARG A 67 17.20 7.84 -30.31
N ALA A 68 18.24 8.56 -29.90
CA ALA A 68 18.32 9.18 -28.58
C ALA A 68 17.19 10.20 -28.36
N GLU A 69 16.86 11.00 -29.38
CA GLU A 69 15.75 11.95 -29.34
C GLU A 69 14.41 11.24 -29.17
N THR A 70 14.16 10.18 -29.95
CA THR A 70 12.94 9.35 -29.82
C THR A 70 12.85 8.72 -28.42
N GLU A 71 13.96 8.21 -27.89
CA GLU A 71 14.01 7.65 -26.53
C GLU A 71 13.73 8.74 -25.47
N CYS A 72 14.27 9.94 -25.64
CA CYS A 72 13.99 11.07 -24.76
C CYS A 72 12.51 11.48 -24.79
N GLU A 73 11.91 11.59 -25.97
CA GLU A 73 10.48 11.92 -26.13
C GLU A 73 9.58 10.85 -25.46
N MET A 74 9.89 9.56 -25.69
CA MET A 74 9.15 8.48 -25.04
C MET A 74 9.23 8.57 -23.52
N VAL A 75 10.43 8.77 -22.97
CA VAL A 75 10.64 8.89 -21.51
C VAL A 75 9.88 10.09 -20.96
N GLN A 76 9.92 11.23 -21.65
CA GLN A 76 9.18 12.42 -21.23
C GLN A 76 7.66 12.14 -21.15
N GLY A 77 7.10 11.45 -22.15
CA GLY A 77 5.70 11.03 -22.11
C GLY A 77 5.37 10.02 -21.01
N PHE A 78 6.31 9.18 -20.57
CA PHE A 78 6.14 8.33 -19.39
C PHE A 78 6.17 9.13 -18.08
N VAL A 79 7.06 10.11 -17.97
CA VAL A 79 7.18 10.98 -16.79
C VAL A 79 5.89 11.78 -16.57
N GLU A 80 5.33 12.36 -17.63
CA GLU A 80 4.06 13.09 -17.53
C GLU A 80 2.90 12.21 -17.08
N ARG A 81 2.75 11.03 -17.69
CA ARG A 81 1.71 10.06 -17.29
C ARG A 81 1.92 9.55 -15.87
N TYR A 82 3.16 9.32 -15.46
CA TYR A 82 3.48 8.95 -14.09
C TYR A 82 3.03 10.03 -13.11
N HIS A 83 3.35 11.30 -13.36
CA HIS A 83 2.93 12.39 -12.49
C HIS A 83 1.41 12.62 -12.48
N GLU A 84 0.72 12.41 -13.61
CA GLU A 84 -0.73 12.46 -13.66
C GLU A 84 -1.35 11.36 -12.78
N LYS A 85 -0.88 10.12 -12.92
CA LYS A 85 -1.37 8.98 -12.15
C LYS A 85 -1.01 9.10 -10.67
N ASP A 86 0.18 9.58 -10.34
CA ASP A 86 0.60 9.84 -8.96
C ASP A 86 -0.31 10.88 -8.29
N LYS A 87 -0.65 11.97 -9.00
CA LYS A 87 -1.63 12.96 -8.52
C LYS A 87 -3.03 12.38 -8.35
N GLU A 88 -3.47 11.51 -9.25
CA GLU A 88 -4.76 10.79 -9.10
C GLU A 88 -4.76 9.89 -7.86
N VAL A 89 -3.70 9.10 -7.66
CA VAL A 89 -3.54 8.22 -6.51
C VAL A 89 -3.52 9.03 -5.21
N ALA A 90 -2.80 10.16 -5.17
CA ALA A 90 -2.80 11.04 -4.02
C ALA A 90 -4.21 11.56 -3.68
N ARG A 91 -4.96 12.04 -4.69
CA ARG A 91 -6.35 12.51 -4.51
C ARG A 91 -7.28 11.40 -4.02
N LEU A 92 -7.17 10.19 -4.57
CA LEU A 92 -7.99 9.04 -4.18
C LEU A 92 -7.65 8.56 -2.77
N THR A 93 -6.37 8.53 -2.43
CA THR A 93 -5.89 8.16 -1.09
C THR A 93 -6.42 9.12 -0.03
N GLU A 94 -6.43 10.43 -0.32
CA GLU A 94 -7.00 11.44 0.58
C GLU A 94 -8.49 11.20 0.81
N LYS A 95 -9.25 10.96 -0.27
CA LYS A 95 -10.68 10.63 -0.19
C LYS A 95 -10.92 9.34 0.61
N LEU A 96 -10.08 8.32 0.42
CA LEU A 96 -10.20 7.05 1.12
C LEU A 96 -9.95 7.22 2.63
N LYS A 97 -8.91 7.96 3.02
CA LYS A 97 -8.64 8.27 4.44
C LYS A 97 -9.83 8.94 5.11
N THR A 98 -10.47 9.90 4.44
CA THR A 98 -11.68 10.55 4.99
C THR A 98 -12.86 9.60 5.13
N ASN A 99 -13.05 8.68 4.17
CA ASN A 99 -14.10 7.67 4.27
C ASN A 99 -13.86 6.69 5.41
N ILE A 100 -12.63 6.18 5.55
CA ILE A 100 -12.26 5.27 6.64
C ILE A 100 -12.50 5.95 7.99
N ALA A 101 -12.13 7.23 8.14
CA ALA A 101 -12.39 7.96 9.38
C ALA A 101 -13.88 8.06 9.72
N LEU A 102 -14.75 8.29 8.72
CA LEU A 102 -16.21 8.32 8.90
C LEU A 102 -16.78 6.93 9.21
N GLU A 103 -16.26 5.86 8.61
CA GLU A 103 -16.66 4.49 8.92
C GLU A 103 -16.29 4.08 10.35
N ILE A 104 -15.09 4.44 10.80
CA ILE A 104 -14.66 4.21 12.18
C ILE A 104 -15.56 5.02 13.13
N MET A 105 -15.81 6.30 12.84
CA MET A 105 -16.67 7.15 13.68
C MET A 105 -18.10 6.59 13.77
N THR A 106 -18.65 6.13 12.64
CA THR A 106 -20.01 5.59 12.62
C THR A 106 -20.11 4.23 13.32
N SER A 107 -19.16 3.33 13.09
CA SER A 107 -19.11 2.03 13.76
C SER A 107 -18.93 2.18 15.27
N VAL A 108 -17.94 2.97 15.72
CA VAL A 108 -17.70 3.23 17.15
C VAL A 108 -18.87 3.99 17.77
N GLY A 109 -19.41 4.99 17.09
CA GLY A 109 -20.52 5.79 17.58
C GLY A 109 -21.80 4.96 17.79
N LEU A 110 -22.13 4.10 16.83
CA LEU A 110 -23.32 3.26 16.90
C LEU A 110 -23.16 2.11 17.90
N ALA A 111 -22.04 1.38 17.84
CA ALA A 111 -21.78 0.27 18.75
C ALA A 111 -21.58 0.76 20.18
N GLY A 112 -20.79 1.82 20.37
CA GLY A 112 -20.54 2.44 21.67
C GLY A 112 -21.81 3.05 22.27
N GLY A 113 -22.58 3.81 21.48
CA GLY A 113 -23.87 4.36 21.91
C GLY A 113 -24.86 3.26 22.29
N GLY A 114 -24.97 2.21 21.47
CA GLY A 114 -25.82 1.05 21.76
C GLY A 114 -25.40 0.33 23.04
N ALA A 115 -24.09 0.15 23.27
CA ALA A 115 -23.56 -0.46 24.48
C ALA A 115 -23.88 0.37 25.73
N ILE A 116 -23.72 1.71 25.67
CA ILE A 116 -24.04 2.62 26.78
C ILE A 116 -25.54 2.56 27.12
N VAL A 117 -26.41 2.60 26.10
CA VAL A 117 -27.87 2.49 26.31
C VAL A 117 -28.22 1.14 26.91
N SER A 118 -27.59 0.06 26.44
CA SER A 118 -27.82 -1.30 26.95
C SER A 118 -27.36 -1.48 28.40
N LEU A 119 -26.33 -0.72 28.81
CA LEU A 119 -25.81 -0.74 30.18
C LEU A 119 -26.56 0.19 31.14
N ALA A 120 -27.37 1.13 30.63
CA ALA A 120 -28.10 2.10 31.43
C ALA A 120 -29.00 1.49 32.54
N PRO A 121 -29.72 0.36 32.32
CA PRO A 121 -30.51 -0.32 33.37
C PRO A 121 -29.74 -0.60 34.66
N THR A 122 -28.44 -0.87 34.57
CA THR A 122 -27.58 -1.19 35.72
C THR A 122 -27.35 0.00 36.67
N PHE A 123 -27.54 1.23 36.19
CA PHE A 123 -27.31 2.44 37.00
C PHE A 123 -28.56 2.95 37.73
N TYR A 124 -29.77 2.56 37.30
CA TYR A 124 -31.02 2.96 37.94
C TYR A 124 -31.12 2.58 39.42
N PRO A 125 -30.66 1.40 39.88
CA PRO A 125 -30.70 1.02 41.29
C PRO A 125 -29.78 1.87 42.18
N ILE A 126 -28.75 2.49 41.61
CA ILE A 126 -27.76 3.30 42.34
C ILE A 126 -28.23 4.76 42.38
N ASP A 127 -28.61 5.30 41.24
CA ASP A 127 -29.09 6.68 41.10
C ASP A 127 -29.86 6.81 39.78
N THR A 128 -31.15 7.15 39.89
CA THR A 128 -32.03 7.33 38.72
C THR A 128 -31.53 8.43 37.78
N THR A 129 -30.89 9.47 38.33
CA THR A 129 -30.32 10.58 37.54
C THR A 129 -29.19 10.10 36.64
N LYS A 130 -28.34 9.19 37.15
CA LYS A 130 -27.22 8.61 36.39
C LYS A 130 -27.70 7.67 35.28
N GLY A 131 -28.76 6.90 35.53
CA GLY A 131 -29.39 6.05 34.51
C GLY A 131 -29.94 6.88 33.34
N ILE A 132 -30.67 7.96 33.63
CA ILE A 132 -31.20 8.88 32.61
C ILE A 132 -30.05 9.57 31.85
N ALA A 133 -29.01 10.02 32.56
CA ALA A 133 -27.85 10.64 31.93
C ALA A 133 -27.11 9.67 30.98
N ALA A 134 -26.96 8.40 31.36
CA ALA A 134 -26.34 7.38 30.51
C ALA A 134 -27.13 7.16 29.21
N ILE A 135 -28.46 7.08 29.28
CA ILE A 135 -29.31 7.00 28.08
C ILE A 135 -29.13 8.24 27.21
N GLY A 136 -29.11 9.44 27.80
CA GLY A 136 -28.92 10.69 27.06
C GLY A 136 -27.61 10.71 26.27
N VAL A 137 -26.50 10.31 26.89
CA VAL A 137 -25.18 10.24 26.22
C VAL A 137 -25.17 9.16 25.14
N GLY A 138 -25.70 7.98 25.43
CA GLY A 138 -25.77 6.88 24.46
C GLY A 138 -26.63 7.24 23.24
N PHE A 139 -27.77 7.90 23.45
CA PHE A 139 -28.64 8.37 22.39
C PHE A 139 -27.98 9.47 21.54
N LEU A 140 -27.26 10.40 22.17
CA LEU A 140 -26.47 11.41 21.46
C LEU A 140 -25.40 10.78 20.57
N PHE A 141 -24.72 9.73 21.04
CA PHE A 141 -23.75 8.97 20.26
C PHE A 141 -24.38 8.30 19.04
N ILE A 142 -25.55 7.68 19.21
CA ILE A 142 -26.30 7.06 18.11
C ILE A 142 -26.74 8.11 17.09
N LEU A 143 -27.29 9.25 17.54
CA LEU A 143 -27.70 10.34 16.64
C LEU A 143 -26.51 10.92 15.87
N GLY A 144 -25.41 11.21 16.56
CA GLY A 144 -24.19 11.73 15.96
C GLY A 144 -23.65 10.77 14.89
N SER A 145 -23.65 9.48 15.19
CA SER A 145 -23.27 8.43 14.22
C SER A 145 -24.22 8.38 13.02
N ALA A 146 -25.54 8.44 13.24
CA ALA A 146 -26.52 8.43 12.14
C ALA A 146 -26.33 9.63 11.19
N ILE A 147 -26.11 10.83 11.74
CA ILE A 147 -25.84 12.04 10.95
C ILE A 147 -24.53 11.89 10.17
N ALA A 148 -23.46 11.40 10.81
CA ALA A 148 -22.18 11.17 10.15
C ALA A 148 -22.31 10.21 8.95
N LYS A 149 -23.14 9.17 9.08
CA LYS A 149 -23.41 8.21 7.99
C LYS A 149 -24.19 8.84 6.83
N ILE A 150 -25.16 9.71 7.13
CA ILE A 150 -25.91 10.45 6.10
C ILE A 150 -24.98 11.41 5.34
N VAL A 151 -24.07 12.09 6.06
CA VAL A 151 -23.06 12.97 5.45
C VAL A 151 -22.12 12.17 4.54
N GLN A 152 -21.72 10.95 4.94
CA GLN A 152 -20.90 10.06 4.10
C GLN A 152 -21.62 9.67 2.80
N VAL A 153 -22.90 9.29 2.86
CA VAL A 153 -23.68 8.85 1.69
C VAL A 153 -23.93 9.99 0.68
N LYS A 154 -24.01 11.24 1.15
CA LYS A 154 -24.29 12.41 0.29
C LYS A 154 -23.04 12.98 -0.39
N ARG A 155 -21.84 12.49 -0.08
CA ARG A 155 -20.54 13.04 -0.53
C ARG A 155 -19.89 12.20 -1.61
#